data_AF-A0A7C1TV90-F1
#
_entry.id   AF-A0A7C1TV90-F1
#
_cell.length_a   1.000
_cell.length_b   1.000
_cell.length_c   1.000
_cell.angle_alpha   90.00
_cell.angle_beta   90.00
_cell.angle_gamma   90.00
#
_symmetry.space_group_name_H-M   'P 1'
#
loop_
_entity.id
_entity.type
_entity.pdbx_description
1 polymer ?
#
loop_
_entity_poly.entity_id
_entity_poly.type
_entity_poly.pdbx_seq_one_letter_code
_entity_poly.pdbx_strand_id
1 'polypeptide(L)'
;MADSESRGELAYGATDEIGSVLLDVRCIKTYERNPRRSENPEYDRIKASIRINGLDQPLVITQRPGSADYIVHSGGNTRLLILKELYEETGDDRFSRVPCLFKPWNRESDVLLAHLRENDLRGGLTFIDKALAIFDIKRLLEEELDIDTLSQRRLEAALKQGGYAVSDTLISRMGYAVHVLLPLIPLALNAGLGRPQVQKIRALDRAARRIWEQRGLGDEEEFNQVFTTLCQRYDDPDWDTDLLRSAIETEIAEQADISVHTLRVELDAQIEGRELTIPEFEDDNNAESEGNETDWLAGSELNPEITCNESGSVEPDSLETQAELPAEIHDQQPGIPPEPELESEPDPTIKRLLDDEQPGSGDIKSLRARTWTLAARLAQRNGLSDLVEPLSGRGLGFILRDVPDPALADQLDDDSLSQISMVWWQLAACAEMTVAPVEIIVATLPVESVLRQALEQQDAGLLFNSVWTLDPGHTGYQLWRRLGEQDWSDLLSLMSTYRQIHHLAESSGIRLWE
;
A
#
# COMPACT_ATOMS: atom_id res chain seq x y z
N MET A 1 71.47 7.20 7.40
CA MET A 1 71.47 6.60 8.75
C MET A 1 70.41 7.37 9.52
N ALA A 2 69.14 7.01 9.36
CA ALA A 2 68.43 5.87 9.96
C ALA A 2 67.62 6.40 11.14
N ASP A 3 66.31 6.59 10.92
CA ASP A 3 65.27 6.09 11.82
C ASP A 3 63.92 6.21 11.12
N SER A 4 63.46 5.07 10.61
CA SER A 4 62.18 4.83 9.97
C SER A 4 61.70 3.44 10.37
N GLU A 5 61.14 3.32 11.56
CA GLU A 5 60.35 2.19 12.06
C GLU A 5 59.28 2.85 12.97
N SER A 6 57.99 2.60 12.92
CA SER A 6 57.24 1.39 12.61
C SER A 6 55.82 1.82 12.18
N ARG A 7 55.49 1.66 10.89
CA ARG A 7 54.11 1.53 10.43
C ARG A 7 53.87 0.03 10.31
N GLY A 8 53.36 -0.56 11.38
CA GLY A 8 52.95 -1.96 11.39
C GLY A 8 51.92 -2.21 10.30
N GLU A 9 52.31 -3.01 9.33
CA GLU A 9 51.44 -3.74 8.42
C GLU A 9 50.38 -4.49 9.25
N LEU A 10 49.13 -4.09 9.12
CA LEU A 10 48.00 -4.99 9.30
C LEU A 10 47.30 -5.10 7.95
N ALA A 11 47.95 -5.81 7.03
CA ALA A 11 47.28 -6.42 5.90
C ALA A 11 46.36 -7.51 6.46
N TYR A 12 45.13 -7.13 6.83
CA TYR A 12 44.08 -8.10 7.07
C TYR A 12 43.73 -8.72 5.72
N GLY A 13 44.18 -9.97 5.51
CA GLY A 13 43.76 -10.78 4.39
C GLY A 13 42.24 -10.85 4.36
N ALA A 14 41.67 -10.78 3.15
CA ALA A 14 40.26 -10.97 2.88
C ALA A 14 39.78 -12.30 3.48
N THR A 15 39.26 -12.26 4.69
CA THR A 15 38.50 -13.37 5.28
C THR A 15 37.05 -13.20 4.85
N ASP A 16 36.49 -14.20 4.18
CA ASP A 16 35.07 -14.30 3.77
C ASP A 16 34.07 -14.35 4.95
N GLU A 17 34.50 -14.03 6.18
CA GLU A 17 33.71 -14.14 7.40
C GLU A 17 33.27 -12.77 7.93
N ILE A 18 32.04 -12.72 8.46
CA ILE A 18 31.51 -11.56 9.18
C ILE A 18 32.29 -11.40 10.49
N GLY A 19 32.96 -10.27 10.68
CA GLY A 19 33.85 -10.03 11.83
C GLY A 19 33.63 -8.67 12.48
N SER A 20 33.77 -8.61 13.81
CA SER A 20 33.78 -7.34 14.56
C SER A 20 35.19 -6.77 14.61
N VAL A 21 35.37 -5.51 14.22
CA VAL A 21 36.68 -4.82 14.15
C VAL A 21 36.55 -3.42 14.72
N LEU A 22 37.58 -2.92 15.40
CA LEU A 22 37.66 -1.52 15.83
C LEU A 22 38.45 -0.72 14.80
N LEU A 23 37.82 0.27 14.16
CA LEU A 23 38.44 1.05 13.10
C LEU A 23 38.45 2.56 13.39
N ASP A 24 39.43 3.24 12.80
CA ASP A 24 39.48 4.69 12.79
C ASP A 24 38.42 5.24 11.82
N VAL A 25 37.59 6.18 12.28
CA VAL A 25 36.54 6.81 11.46
C VAL A 25 37.07 7.46 10.18
N ARG A 26 38.36 7.84 10.13
CA ARG A 26 39.02 8.40 8.94
C ARG A 26 39.22 7.37 7.83
N CYS A 27 39.28 6.09 8.17
CA CYS A 27 39.39 4.98 7.21
C CYS A 27 38.03 4.56 6.63
N ILE A 28 36.92 5.13 7.12
CA ILE A 28 35.56 4.79 6.71
C ILE A 28 34.95 5.97 5.95
N LYS A 29 34.36 5.69 4.79
CA LYS A 29 33.61 6.65 3.97
C LYS A 29 32.11 6.37 4.03
N THR A 30 31.32 7.42 3.88
CA THR A 30 29.88 7.27 3.65
C THR A 30 29.64 6.63 2.30
N TYR A 31 28.54 5.88 2.19
CA TYR A 31 28.12 5.37 0.89
C TYR A 31 27.63 6.52 0.00
N GLU A 32 28.20 6.64 -1.21
CA GLU A 32 27.97 7.81 -2.07
C GLU A 32 26.58 7.83 -2.72
N ARG A 33 25.97 6.65 -2.93
CA ARG A 33 24.63 6.50 -3.54
C ARG A 33 23.54 6.35 -2.48
N ASN A 34 23.58 7.17 -1.42
CA ASN A 34 22.56 7.10 -0.36
C ASN A 34 21.15 7.35 -0.95
N PRO A 35 20.17 6.46 -0.74
CA PRO A 35 18.80 6.67 -1.20
C PRO A 35 18.16 7.96 -0.67
N ARG A 36 18.50 8.35 0.56
CA ARG A 36 18.04 9.62 1.13
C ARG A 36 18.88 10.77 0.58
N ARG A 37 18.22 11.69 -0.14
CA ARG A 37 18.85 12.88 -0.72
C ARG A 37 18.71 14.14 0.14
N SER A 38 17.68 14.20 0.97
CA SER A 38 17.46 15.29 1.94
C SER A 38 18.22 15.08 3.26
N GLU A 39 18.38 16.15 4.03
CA GLU A 39 18.95 16.05 5.38
C GLU A 39 18.09 15.18 6.29
N ASN A 40 18.74 14.48 7.22
CA ASN A 40 18.02 13.65 8.18
C ASN A 40 17.40 14.53 9.26
N PRO A 41 16.06 14.58 9.44
CA PRO A 41 15.44 15.40 10.48
C PRO A 41 15.90 15.01 11.89
N GLU A 42 16.29 13.75 12.10
CA GLU A 42 16.79 13.26 13.39
C GLU A 42 18.29 13.53 13.60
N TYR A 43 18.97 14.27 12.70
CA TYR A 43 20.43 14.47 12.75
C TYR A 43 20.88 15.01 14.11
N ASP A 44 20.28 16.11 14.57
CA ASP A 44 20.64 16.78 15.82
C ASP A 44 20.38 15.90 17.04
N ARG A 45 19.27 15.16 17.04
CA ARG A 45 18.92 14.22 18.10
C ARG A 45 19.94 13.07 18.17
N ILE A 46 20.32 12.52 17.02
CA ILE A 46 21.33 11.46 16.93
C ILE A 46 22.69 12.02 17.39
N LYS A 47 23.05 13.25 17.01
CA LYS A 47 24.29 13.92 17.44
C LYS A 47 24.35 14.10 18.94
N ALA A 48 23.26 14.57 19.56
CA ALA A 48 23.15 14.69 21.00
C ALA A 48 23.28 13.33 21.71
N SER A 49 22.63 12.29 21.20
CA SER A 49 22.71 10.93 21.75
C SER A 49 24.14 10.39 21.71
N ILE A 50 24.82 10.48 20.54
CA ILE A 50 26.20 10.01 20.38
C ILE A 50 27.17 10.79 21.26
N ARG A 51 26.94 12.10 21.45
CA ARG A 51 27.80 12.93 22.32
C ARG A 51 27.76 12.47 23.79
N ILE A 52 26.59 12.03 24.28
CA ILE A 52 26.37 11.59 25.67
C ILE A 52 26.78 10.13 25.85
N ASN A 53 26.20 9.22 25.06
CA ASN A 53 26.30 7.77 25.27
C ASN A 53 27.41 7.11 24.44
N GLY A 54 27.92 7.78 23.42
CA GLY A 54 28.78 7.18 22.41
C GLY A 54 27.98 6.43 21.35
N LEU A 55 28.66 5.57 20.58
CA LEU A 55 28.02 4.79 19.53
C LEU A 55 27.42 3.49 20.12
N ASP A 56 26.10 3.45 20.28
CA ASP A 56 25.40 2.30 20.88
C ASP A 56 25.37 1.04 19.99
N GLN A 57 25.33 1.24 18.66
CA GLN A 57 25.26 0.17 17.67
C GLN A 57 26.44 0.26 16.71
N PRO A 58 27.19 -0.84 16.47
CA PRO A 58 28.35 -0.82 15.58
C PRO A 58 27.97 -0.43 14.16
N LEU A 59 28.90 0.21 13.44
CA LEU A 59 28.71 0.53 12.01
C LEU A 59 28.90 -0.74 11.18
N VAL A 60 27.96 -1.05 10.30
CA VAL A 60 28.15 -2.14 9.33
C VAL A 60 28.92 -1.58 8.14
N ILE A 61 30.09 -2.14 7.86
CA ILE A 61 30.99 -1.69 6.81
C ILE A 61 31.31 -2.79 5.81
N THR A 62 31.74 -2.40 4.63
CA THR A 62 32.28 -3.28 3.59
C THR A 62 33.43 -2.59 2.88
N GLN A 63 34.12 -3.31 1.98
CA GLN A 63 35.27 -2.79 1.26
C GLN A 63 35.17 -3.18 -0.21
N ARG A 64 35.09 -2.19 -1.11
CA ARG A 64 35.11 -2.43 -2.55
C ARG A 64 36.42 -3.14 -2.95
N PRO A 65 36.39 -4.10 -3.90
CA PRO A 65 37.60 -4.75 -4.38
C PRO A 65 38.62 -3.72 -4.87
N GLY A 66 39.84 -3.76 -4.33
CA GLY A 66 40.92 -2.84 -4.68
C GLY A 66 40.86 -1.44 -4.04
N SER A 67 39.85 -1.15 -3.21
CA SER A 67 39.79 0.09 -2.42
C SER A 67 40.59 -0.05 -1.12
N ALA A 68 41.35 0.99 -0.75
CA ALA A 68 42.00 1.08 0.55
C ALA A 68 41.04 1.47 1.69
N ASP A 69 39.95 2.18 1.35
CA ASP A 69 38.98 2.69 2.32
C ASP A 69 37.79 1.73 2.46
N TYR A 70 37.25 1.68 3.68
CA TYR A 70 35.97 1.02 3.98
C TYR A 70 34.81 1.97 3.67
N ILE A 71 33.65 1.41 3.33
CA ILE A 71 32.41 2.16 3.16
C ILE A 71 31.31 1.59 4.06
N VAL A 72 30.33 2.40 4.43
CA VAL A 72 29.15 1.91 5.16
C VAL A 72 28.33 0.99 4.26
N HIS A 73 28.10 -0.25 4.70
CA HIS A 73 27.33 -1.26 3.95
C HIS A 73 25.81 -1.05 4.11
N SER A 74 25.35 -0.75 5.32
CA SER A 74 23.92 -0.59 5.61
C SER A 74 23.75 0.25 6.86
N GLY A 75 22.96 1.33 6.77
CA GLY A 75 22.57 2.13 7.93
C GLY A 75 23.75 2.72 8.69
N GLY A 76 23.99 4.02 8.60
CA GLY A 76 25.04 4.65 9.41
C GLY A 76 25.83 5.74 8.73
N ASN A 77 25.47 6.15 7.52
CA ASN A 77 26.02 7.36 6.91
C ASN A 77 25.89 8.56 7.85
N THR A 78 24.69 8.82 8.38
CA THR A 78 24.45 9.91 9.35
C THR A 78 25.30 9.74 10.62
N ARG A 79 25.36 8.54 11.19
CA ARG A 79 26.16 8.26 12.40
C ARG A 79 27.65 8.49 12.16
N LEU A 80 28.17 8.06 11.00
CA LEU A 80 29.56 8.28 10.61
C LEU A 80 29.89 9.76 10.42
N LEU A 81 29.00 10.53 9.78
CA LEU A 81 29.16 11.98 9.64
C LEU A 81 29.24 12.66 11.02
N ILE A 82 28.30 12.33 11.90
CA ILE A 82 28.27 12.83 13.28
C ILE A 82 29.55 12.48 14.04
N LEU A 83 30.04 11.25 13.92
CA LEU A 83 31.27 10.81 14.60
C LEU A 83 32.49 11.59 14.12
N LYS A 84 32.62 11.82 12.81
CA LYS A 84 33.69 12.64 12.24
C LYS A 84 33.60 14.08 12.73
N GLU A 85 32.41 14.66 12.71
CA GLU A 85 32.15 16.02 13.18
C GLU A 85 32.47 16.18 14.67
N LEU A 86 32.03 15.24 15.52
CA LEU A 86 32.33 15.26 16.96
C LEU A 86 33.82 15.08 17.23
N TYR A 87 34.52 14.23 16.49
CA TYR A 87 35.96 14.06 16.62
C TYR A 87 36.73 15.33 16.22
N GLU A 88 36.30 16.00 15.15
CA GLU A 88 36.87 17.29 14.73
C GLU A 88 36.60 18.40 15.76
N GLU A 89 35.41 18.43 16.37
CA GLU A 89 35.04 19.40 17.41
C GLU A 89 35.80 19.19 18.73
N THR A 90 35.91 17.94 19.20
CA THR A 90 36.40 17.66 20.56
C THR A 90 37.81 17.07 20.63
N GLY A 91 38.31 16.49 19.54
CA GLY A 91 39.57 15.74 19.52
C GLY A 91 39.57 14.48 20.42
N ASP A 92 38.40 14.00 20.80
CA ASP A 92 38.24 12.90 21.77
C ASP A 92 38.36 11.54 21.08
N ASP A 93 39.32 10.73 21.50
CA ASP A 93 39.62 9.42 20.93
C ASP A 93 38.41 8.46 20.93
N ARG A 94 37.41 8.68 21.80
CA ARG A 94 36.16 7.88 21.82
C ARG A 94 35.33 8.02 20.54
N PHE A 95 35.51 9.11 19.79
CA PHE A 95 34.88 9.33 18.47
C PHE A 95 35.83 8.98 17.31
N SER A 96 37.12 8.77 17.58
CA SER A 96 38.11 8.37 16.57
C SER A 96 38.01 6.88 16.25
N ARG A 97 37.95 6.02 17.28
CA ARG A 97 37.95 4.56 17.11
C ARG A 97 36.58 3.98 17.44
N VAL A 98 35.90 3.45 16.43
CA VAL A 98 34.51 2.99 16.57
C VAL A 98 34.37 1.50 16.26
N PRO A 99 33.48 0.79 16.97
CA PRO A 99 33.20 -0.61 16.69
C PRO A 99 32.48 -0.74 15.34
N CYS A 100 32.95 -1.65 14.51
CA CYS A 100 32.42 -1.92 13.18
C CYS A 100 32.18 -3.42 12.99
N LEU A 101 31.12 -3.75 12.27
CA LEU A 101 30.85 -5.09 11.77
C LEU A 101 31.25 -5.13 10.29
N PHE A 102 32.29 -5.89 9.95
CA PHE A 102 32.71 -6.08 8.58
C PHE A 102 31.83 -7.13 7.90
N LYS A 103 31.30 -6.76 6.73
CA LYS A 103 30.59 -7.65 5.83
C LYS A 103 31.33 -7.70 4.48
N PRO A 104 31.67 -8.91 3.97
CA PRO A 104 32.33 -9.06 2.68
C PRO A 104 31.56 -8.36 1.55
N TRP A 105 32.31 -7.81 0.61
CA TRP A 105 31.74 -7.20 -0.59
C TRP A 105 31.16 -8.28 -1.51
N ASN A 106 29.97 -8.03 -2.05
CA ASN A 106 29.39 -8.86 -3.10
C ASN A 106 29.22 -8.06 -4.38
N ARG A 107 28.24 -7.15 -4.39
CA ARG A 107 27.88 -6.31 -5.53
C ARG A 107 27.53 -4.90 -5.08
N GLU A 108 27.62 -3.94 -6.00
CA GLU A 108 27.24 -2.55 -5.72
C GLU A 108 25.72 -2.44 -5.55
N SER A 109 24.95 -3.18 -6.36
CA SER A 109 23.49 -3.30 -6.25
C SER A 109 23.04 -3.78 -4.86
N ASP A 110 23.73 -4.76 -4.27
CA ASP A 110 23.42 -5.29 -2.94
C ASP A 110 23.62 -4.25 -1.82
N VAL A 111 24.67 -3.44 -1.92
CA VAL A 111 24.96 -2.38 -0.94
C VAL A 111 23.90 -1.29 -1.02
N LEU A 112 23.56 -0.83 -2.23
CA LEU A 112 22.48 0.14 -2.43
C LEU A 112 21.15 -0.39 -1.90
N LEU A 113 20.82 -1.65 -2.20
CA LEU A 113 19.60 -2.29 -1.72
C LEU A 113 19.56 -2.38 -0.19
N ALA A 114 20.69 -2.66 0.45
CA ALA A 114 20.78 -2.69 1.91
C ALA A 114 20.55 -1.31 2.54
N HIS A 115 21.04 -0.22 1.93
CA HIS A 115 20.72 1.15 2.35
C HIS A 115 19.27 1.52 2.09
N LEU A 116 18.70 1.10 0.96
CA LEU A 116 17.28 1.34 0.63
C LEU A 116 16.39 0.70 1.69
N ARG A 117 16.57 -0.60 1.95
CA ARG A 117 15.80 -1.35 2.93
C ARG A 117 15.87 -0.72 4.33
N GLU A 118 17.06 -0.36 4.79
CA GLU A 118 17.25 0.24 6.12
C GLU A 118 16.60 1.63 6.24
N ASN A 119 16.70 2.46 5.21
CA ASN A 119 16.10 3.79 5.22
C ASN A 119 14.57 3.73 5.14
N ASP A 120 14.04 2.78 4.35
CA ASP A 120 12.61 2.58 4.18
C ASP A 120 11.95 2.05 5.47
N LEU A 121 12.59 1.11 6.16
CA LEU A 121 12.17 0.64 7.49
C LEU A 121 12.08 1.76 8.54
N ARG A 122 12.81 2.85 8.35
CA ARG A 122 12.81 4.02 9.25
C ARG A 122 11.80 5.10 8.83
N GLY A 123 11.03 4.88 7.75
CA GLY A 123 9.97 5.79 7.28
C GLY A 123 10.46 7.14 6.74
N GLY A 124 11.75 7.26 6.39
CA GLY A 124 12.37 8.56 6.08
C GLY A 124 12.69 8.80 4.60
N LEU A 125 12.05 8.08 3.68
CA LEU A 125 12.23 8.26 2.23
C LEU A 125 10.93 8.74 1.58
N THR A 126 11.04 9.76 0.72
CA THR A 126 9.93 10.17 -0.14
C THR A 126 9.65 9.10 -1.19
N PHE A 127 8.47 9.14 -1.81
CA PHE A 127 8.14 8.22 -2.91
C PHE A 127 9.15 8.31 -4.06
N ILE A 128 9.62 9.53 -4.39
CA ILE A 128 10.59 9.73 -5.46
C ILE A 128 11.99 9.24 -5.08
N ASP A 129 12.42 9.37 -3.81
CA ASP A 129 13.70 8.80 -3.34
C ASP A 129 13.71 7.27 -3.48
N LYS A 130 12.62 6.61 -3.08
CA LYS A 130 12.46 5.15 -3.23
C LYS A 130 12.52 4.75 -4.71
N ALA A 131 11.78 5.48 -5.55
CA ALA A 131 11.74 5.22 -6.99
C ALA A 131 13.13 5.36 -7.63
N LEU A 132 13.84 6.46 -7.34
CA LEU A 132 15.19 6.69 -7.85
C LEU A 132 16.17 5.60 -7.40
N ALA A 133 16.12 5.19 -6.14
CA ALA A 133 16.97 4.12 -5.63
C ALA A 133 16.71 2.78 -6.35
N ILE A 134 15.44 2.43 -6.61
CA ILE A 134 15.08 1.21 -7.35
C ILE A 134 15.61 1.26 -8.79
N PHE A 135 15.51 2.40 -9.48
CA PHE A 135 16.01 2.53 -10.84
C PHE A 135 17.55 2.63 -10.90
N ASP A 136 18.20 3.13 -9.86
CA ASP A 136 19.66 3.03 -9.71
C ASP A 136 20.10 1.57 -9.47
N ILE A 137 19.35 0.79 -8.67
CA ILE A 137 19.59 -0.65 -8.49
C ILE A 137 19.39 -1.37 -9.82
N LYS A 138 18.33 -1.06 -10.57
CA LYS A 138 18.09 -1.63 -11.90
C LYS A 138 19.30 -1.41 -12.82
N ARG A 139 19.80 -0.17 -12.90
CA ARG A 139 20.97 0.17 -13.71
C ARG A 139 22.23 -0.57 -13.26
N LEU A 140 22.46 -0.67 -11.95
CA LEU A 140 23.58 -1.44 -11.41
C LEU A 140 23.49 -2.92 -11.76
N LEU A 141 22.29 -3.51 -11.70
CA LEU A 141 22.09 -4.90 -12.11
C LEU A 141 22.30 -5.09 -13.62
N GLU A 142 21.90 -4.13 -14.44
CA GLU A 142 22.16 -4.14 -15.89
C GLU A 142 23.68 -4.10 -16.17
N GLU A 143 24.41 -3.21 -15.50
CA GLU A 143 25.88 -3.11 -15.57
C GLU A 143 26.58 -4.39 -15.06
N GLU A 144 26.13 -4.96 -13.94
CA GLU A 144 26.72 -6.15 -13.30
C GLU A 144 26.44 -7.46 -14.05
N LEU A 145 25.30 -7.54 -14.75
CA LEU A 145 24.89 -8.69 -15.55
C LEU A 145 25.31 -8.59 -17.02
N ASP A 146 25.88 -7.45 -17.44
CA ASP A 146 26.25 -7.13 -18.83
C ASP A 146 25.06 -7.28 -19.80
N ILE A 147 23.92 -6.66 -19.45
CA ILE A 147 22.70 -6.65 -20.26
C ILE A 147 22.21 -5.22 -20.50
N ASP A 148 21.62 -4.97 -21.67
CA ASP A 148 21.14 -3.64 -22.04
C ASP A 148 19.90 -3.20 -21.25
N THR A 149 18.96 -4.13 -21.03
CA THR A 149 17.68 -3.83 -20.37
C THR A 149 17.22 -4.97 -19.47
N LEU A 150 16.94 -4.65 -18.21
CA LEU A 150 16.30 -5.52 -17.24
C LEU A 150 14.79 -5.26 -17.25
N SER A 151 14.01 -6.32 -17.48
CA SER A 151 12.56 -6.23 -17.41
C SER A 151 12.06 -5.99 -15.97
N GLN A 152 10.90 -5.34 -15.83
CA GLN A 152 10.33 -5.01 -14.51
C GLN A 152 10.12 -6.26 -13.64
N ARG A 153 9.60 -7.35 -14.21
CA ARG A 153 9.48 -8.65 -13.51
C ARG A 153 10.81 -9.22 -13.01
N ARG A 154 11.90 -9.07 -13.78
CA ARG A 154 13.23 -9.52 -13.33
C ARG A 154 13.78 -8.62 -12.23
N LEU A 155 13.51 -7.32 -12.30
CA LEU A 155 13.85 -6.37 -11.25
C LEU A 155 13.10 -6.70 -9.95
N GLU A 156 11.78 -6.90 -10.01
CA GLU A 156 10.96 -7.34 -8.87
C GLU A 156 11.53 -8.61 -8.23
N ALA A 157 11.83 -9.63 -9.04
CA ALA A 157 12.40 -10.88 -8.53
C ALA A 157 13.76 -10.66 -7.84
N ALA A 158 14.63 -9.83 -8.42
CA ALA A 158 15.94 -9.52 -7.85
C ALA A 158 15.82 -8.73 -6.52
N LEU A 159 14.96 -7.72 -6.46
CA LEU A 159 14.68 -6.96 -5.24
C LEU A 159 14.13 -7.87 -4.13
N LYS A 160 13.17 -8.75 -4.48
CA LYS A 160 12.58 -9.71 -3.55
C LYS A 160 13.64 -10.69 -3.00
N GLN A 161 14.54 -11.19 -3.84
CA GLN A 161 15.66 -12.04 -3.42
C GLN A 161 16.62 -11.31 -2.46
N GLY A 162 16.82 -10.01 -2.64
CA GLY A 162 17.60 -9.17 -1.72
C GLY A 162 16.83 -8.73 -0.46
N GLY A 163 15.60 -9.21 -0.25
CA GLY A 163 14.79 -8.93 0.93
C GLY A 163 14.07 -7.59 0.88
N TYR A 164 13.72 -7.11 -0.31
CA TYR A 164 12.90 -5.92 -0.52
C TYR A 164 11.76 -6.24 -1.50
N ALA A 165 10.56 -6.46 -0.96
CA ALA A 165 9.40 -6.84 -1.77
C ALA A 165 8.70 -5.60 -2.31
N VAL A 166 8.61 -5.49 -3.64
CA VAL A 166 7.85 -4.45 -4.35
C VAL A 166 7.20 -5.05 -5.58
N SER A 167 5.93 -4.74 -5.81
CA SER A 167 5.16 -5.27 -6.95
C SER A 167 5.56 -4.64 -8.30
N ASP A 168 5.43 -5.41 -9.39
CA ASP A 168 5.61 -4.94 -10.77
C ASP A 168 4.76 -3.68 -11.08
N THR A 169 3.54 -3.63 -10.56
CA THR A 169 2.64 -2.47 -10.72
C THR A 169 3.21 -1.21 -10.05
N LEU A 170 3.82 -1.35 -8.87
CA LEU A 170 4.47 -0.23 -8.21
C LEU A 170 5.74 0.21 -8.95
N ILE A 171 6.55 -0.74 -9.44
CA ILE A 171 7.74 -0.43 -10.27
C ILE A 171 7.33 0.35 -11.52
N SER A 172 6.22 -0.02 -12.18
CA SER A 172 5.67 0.72 -13.31
C SER A 172 5.28 2.15 -12.95
N ARG A 173 4.66 2.37 -11.79
CA ARG A 173 4.29 3.71 -11.30
C ARG A 173 5.52 4.54 -10.93
N MET A 174 6.50 3.93 -10.26
CA MET A 174 7.79 4.55 -9.95
C MET A 174 8.55 4.94 -11.23
N GLY A 175 8.49 4.11 -12.28
CA GLY A 175 9.07 4.43 -13.57
C GLY A 175 8.44 5.65 -14.21
N TYR A 176 7.12 5.80 -14.13
CA TYR A 176 6.44 7.02 -14.59
C TYR A 176 6.88 8.24 -13.78
N ALA A 177 6.98 8.12 -12.45
CA ALA A 177 7.46 9.21 -11.61
C ALA A 177 8.90 9.63 -11.94
N VAL A 178 9.81 8.67 -12.15
CA VAL A 178 11.24 8.95 -12.41
C VAL A 178 11.49 9.46 -13.83
N HIS A 179 10.87 8.85 -14.83
CA HIS A 179 11.20 9.12 -16.24
C HIS A 179 10.32 10.18 -16.87
N VAL A 180 9.09 10.37 -16.37
CA VAL A 180 8.13 11.33 -16.93
C VAL A 180 7.95 12.51 -15.99
N LEU A 181 7.58 12.29 -14.73
CA LEU A 181 7.21 13.40 -13.84
C LEU A 181 8.42 14.14 -13.24
N LEU A 182 9.50 13.46 -12.88
CA LEU A 182 10.65 14.10 -12.24
C LEU A 182 11.29 15.23 -13.08
N PRO A 183 11.42 15.10 -14.42
CA PRO A 183 11.84 16.22 -15.27
C PRO A 183 10.83 17.38 -15.35
N LEU A 184 9.56 17.13 -15.01
CA LEU A 184 8.47 18.09 -15.18
C LEU A 184 8.10 18.82 -13.89
N ILE A 185 8.05 18.08 -12.77
CA ILE A 185 7.59 18.53 -11.46
C ILE A 185 8.55 18.14 -10.31
N PRO A 186 9.84 18.50 -10.42
CA PRO A 186 10.83 18.12 -9.42
C PRO A 186 10.55 18.70 -8.03
N LEU A 187 9.96 19.90 -7.91
CA LEU A 187 9.71 20.49 -6.59
C LEU A 187 8.63 19.71 -5.85
N ALA A 188 7.50 19.43 -6.49
CA ALA A 188 6.41 18.66 -5.93
C ALA A 188 6.86 17.25 -5.48
N LEU A 189 7.60 16.54 -6.35
CA LEU A 189 8.10 15.19 -6.04
C LEU A 189 9.07 15.19 -4.86
N ASN A 190 10.03 16.12 -4.80
CA ASN A 190 10.97 16.22 -3.70
C ASN A 190 10.31 16.72 -2.39
N ALA A 191 9.20 17.46 -2.49
CA ALA A 191 8.40 17.89 -1.34
C ALA A 191 7.53 16.78 -0.74
N GLY A 192 7.43 15.62 -1.41
CA GLY A 192 6.73 14.45 -0.89
C GLY A 192 5.49 14.03 -1.68
N LEU A 193 5.30 14.52 -2.91
CA LEU A 193 4.23 14.04 -3.80
C LEU A 193 4.25 12.51 -3.90
N GLY A 194 3.20 11.90 -3.35
CA GLY A 194 3.14 10.48 -3.10
C GLY A 194 2.47 9.68 -4.21
N ARG A 195 2.45 8.36 -4.01
CA ARG A 195 1.85 7.39 -4.94
C ARG A 195 0.43 7.74 -5.41
N PRO A 196 -0.53 8.16 -4.55
CA PRO A 196 -1.90 8.46 -5.00
C PRO A 196 -1.95 9.61 -6.02
N GLN A 197 -1.15 10.65 -5.82
CA GLN A 197 -1.10 11.80 -6.73
C GLN A 197 -0.42 11.41 -8.06
N VAL A 198 0.68 10.65 -8.03
CA VAL A 198 1.32 10.11 -9.24
C VAL A 198 0.33 9.29 -10.08
N GLN A 199 -0.50 8.46 -9.45
CA GLN A 199 -1.52 7.67 -10.14
C GLN A 199 -2.58 8.57 -10.79
N LYS A 200 -3.09 9.58 -10.08
CA LYS A 200 -4.06 10.54 -10.62
C LYS A 200 -3.49 11.28 -11.83
N ILE A 201 -2.26 11.80 -11.73
CA ILE A 201 -1.60 12.50 -12.84
C ILE A 201 -1.42 11.57 -14.04
N ARG A 202 -1.00 10.32 -13.82
CA ARG A 202 -0.83 9.35 -14.90
C ARG A 202 -2.14 8.99 -15.60
N ALA A 203 -3.24 8.87 -14.84
CA ALA A 203 -4.57 8.62 -15.40
C ALA A 203 -5.04 9.81 -16.24
N LEU A 204 -4.83 11.02 -15.73
CA LEU A 204 -5.15 12.28 -16.40
C LEU A 204 -4.36 12.45 -17.71
N ASP A 205 -3.04 12.27 -17.69
CA ASP A 205 -2.16 12.28 -18.88
C ASP A 205 -2.67 11.30 -19.94
N ARG A 206 -2.94 10.05 -19.55
CA ARG A 206 -3.43 9.03 -20.48
C ARG A 206 -4.78 9.38 -21.11
N ALA A 207 -5.72 9.87 -20.30
CA ALA A 207 -7.05 10.24 -20.76
C ALA A 207 -6.99 11.46 -21.70
N ALA A 208 -6.26 12.50 -21.30
CA ALA A 208 -6.07 13.72 -22.08
C ALA A 208 -5.38 13.44 -23.41
N ARG A 209 -4.32 12.62 -23.42
CA ARG A 209 -3.63 12.19 -24.64
C ARG A 209 -4.55 11.45 -25.61
N ARG A 210 -5.39 10.56 -25.08
CA ARG A 210 -6.36 9.81 -25.89
C ARG A 210 -7.41 10.72 -26.53
N ILE A 211 -7.90 11.73 -25.80
CA ILE A 211 -8.84 12.72 -26.34
C ILE A 211 -8.17 13.58 -27.41
N TRP A 212 -6.94 14.01 -27.16
CA TRP A 212 -6.13 14.77 -28.12
C TRP A 212 -5.97 14.02 -29.46
N GLU A 213 -5.61 12.74 -29.38
CA GLU A 213 -5.49 11.85 -30.56
C GLU A 213 -6.83 11.65 -31.26
N GLN A 214 -7.90 11.35 -30.52
CA GLN A 214 -9.24 11.09 -31.08
C GLN A 214 -9.80 12.31 -31.82
N ARG A 215 -9.51 13.51 -31.33
CA ARG A 215 -9.97 14.78 -31.93
C ARG A 215 -9.02 15.32 -33.00
N GLY A 216 -7.84 14.70 -33.17
CA GLY A 216 -6.86 15.12 -34.18
C GLY A 216 -6.32 16.53 -33.93
N LEU A 217 -6.13 16.91 -32.67
CA LEU A 217 -5.69 18.27 -32.27
C LEU A 217 -4.21 18.53 -32.54
N GLY A 218 -3.46 17.49 -32.89
CA GLY A 218 -2.03 17.56 -33.11
C GLY A 218 -1.40 16.18 -33.06
N ASP A 219 -0.07 16.13 -33.20
CA ASP A 219 0.69 14.91 -32.98
C ASP A 219 1.02 14.69 -31.48
N GLU A 220 1.70 13.58 -31.19
CA GLU A 220 2.07 13.22 -29.82
C GLU A 220 3.10 14.18 -29.22
N GLU A 221 3.98 14.78 -30.03
CA GLU A 221 5.00 15.72 -29.56
C GLU A 221 4.37 17.06 -29.15
N GLU A 222 3.37 17.52 -29.88
CA GLU A 222 2.60 18.71 -29.54
C GLU A 222 1.87 18.55 -28.20
N PHE A 223 1.19 17.42 -27.99
CA PHE A 223 0.58 17.12 -26.68
C PHE A 223 1.63 17.07 -25.56
N ASN A 224 2.77 16.41 -25.81
CA ASN A 224 3.85 16.32 -24.82
C ASN A 224 4.37 17.72 -24.42
N GLN A 225 4.48 18.65 -25.36
CA GLN A 225 4.89 20.03 -25.08
C GLN A 225 3.86 20.79 -24.24
N VAL A 226 2.57 20.63 -24.57
CA VAL A 226 1.47 21.20 -23.78
C VAL A 226 1.50 20.66 -22.35
N PHE A 227 1.50 19.33 -22.20
CA PHE A 227 1.51 18.67 -20.89
C PHE A 227 2.75 19.08 -20.08
N THR A 228 3.93 19.12 -20.70
CA THR A 228 5.19 19.60 -20.09
C THR A 228 5.04 21.03 -19.56
N THR A 229 4.52 21.94 -20.39
CA THR A 229 4.36 23.35 -20.05
C THR A 229 3.40 23.53 -18.88
N LEU A 230 2.29 22.79 -18.87
CA LEU A 230 1.30 22.85 -17.80
C LEU A 230 1.85 22.25 -16.50
N CYS A 231 2.48 21.09 -16.54
CA CYS A 231 3.11 20.48 -15.35
C CYS A 231 4.15 21.42 -14.72
N GLN A 232 5.05 21.99 -15.52
CA GLN A 232 6.08 22.91 -15.02
C GLN A 232 5.52 24.22 -14.46
N ARG A 233 4.39 24.70 -15.01
CA ARG A 233 3.73 25.92 -14.51
C ARG A 233 3.18 25.76 -13.09
N TYR A 234 2.73 24.56 -12.74
CA TYR A 234 2.13 24.24 -11.44
C TYR A 234 3.07 23.44 -10.52
N ASP A 235 4.36 23.31 -10.85
CA ASP A 235 5.34 22.62 -9.99
C ASP A 235 5.58 23.41 -8.70
N ASP A 236 4.91 22.99 -7.64
CA ASP A 236 4.95 23.62 -6.32
C ASP A 236 4.97 22.53 -5.22
N PRO A 237 5.64 22.76 -4.08
CA PRO A 237 5.60 21.85 -2.94
C PRO A 237 4.17 21.48 -2.47
N ASP A 238 3.22 22.42 -2.54
CA ASP A 238 1.82 22.21 -2.17
C ASP A 238 0.99 21.76 -3.39
N TRP A 239 1.47 20.74 -4.09
CA TRP A 239 0.92 20.28 -5.37
C TRP A 239 -0.60 19.99 -5.32
N ASP A 240 -1.32 20.56 -6.28
CA ASP A 240 -2.75 20.34 -6.49
C ASP A 240 -3.03 19.77 -7.89
N THR A 241 -3.46 18.50 -7.92
CA THR A 241 -3.82 17.82 -9.17
C THR A 241 -5.06 18.43 -9.84
N ASP A 242 -5.97 19.05 -9.10
CA ASP A 242 -7.18 19.65 -9.67
C ASP A 242 -6.88 20.94 -10.44
N LEU A 243 -5.83 21.67 -10.05
CA LEU A 243 -5.31 22.79 -10.83
C LEU A 243 -4.72 22.33 -12.16
N LEU A 244 -3.87 21.28 -12.15
CA LEU A 244 -3.35 20.70 -13.37
C LEU A 244 -4.48 20.19 -14.28
N ARG A 245 -5.46 19.49 -13.71
CA ARG A 245 -6.64 19.01 -14.43
C ARG A 245 -7.39 20.15 -15.11
N SER A 246 -7.73 21.19 -14.35
CA SER A 246 -8.48 22.34 -14.89
C SER A 246 -7.72 23.05 -16.01
N ALA A 247 -6.39 23.12 -15.90
CA ALA A 247 -5.55 23.70 -16.94
C ALA A 247 -5.50 22.86 -18.22
N ILE A 248 -5.35 21.53 -18.10
CA ILE A 248 -5.43 20.60 -19.23
C ILE A 248 -6.80 20.68 -19.89
N GLU A 249 -7.87 20.73 -19.09
CA GLU A 249 -9.23 20.87 -19.61
C GLU A 249 -9.40 22.19 -20.39
N THR A 250 -8.88 23.29 -19.87
CA THR A 250 -8.98 24.59 -20.57
C THR A 250 -8.22 24.56 -21.89
N GLU A 251 -6.97 24.10 -21.88
CA GLU A 251 -6.10 24.09 -23.05
C GLU A 251 -6.65 23.21 -24.18
N ILE A 252 -7.08 21.99 -23.86
CA ILE A 252 -7.65 21.07 -24.87
C ILE A 252 -9.00 21.59 -25.37
N ALA A 253 -9.84 22.18 -24.49
CA ALA A 253 -11.13 22.72 -24.90
C ALA A 253 -10.98 23.92 -25.84
N GLU A 254 -10.02 24.80 -25.58
CA GLU A 254 -9.69 25.93 -26.46
C GLU A 254 -9.20 25.46 -27.84
N GLN A 255 -8.33 24.45 -27.89
CA GLN A 255 -7.83 23.91 -29.16
C GLN A 255 -8.88 23.11 -29.94
N ALA A 256 -9.79 22.44 -29.25
CA ALA A 256 -10.88 21.68 -29.85
C ALA A 256 -12.13 22.53 -30.17
N ASP A 257 -12.15 23.82 -29.80
CA ASP A 257 -13.30 24.73 -29.91
C ASP A 257 -14.60 24.15 -29.28
N ILE A 258 -14.46 23.56 -28.08
CA ILE A 258 -15.57 22.99 -27.31
C ILE A 258 -15.67 23.64 -25.93
N SER A 259 -16.80 23.42 -25.25
CA SER A 259 -16.93 23.84 -23.86
C SER A 259 -16.03 23.00 -22.94
N VAL A 260 -15.41 23.66 -21.94
CA VAL A 260 -14.64 22.99 -20.88
C VAL A 260 -15.48 21.93 -20.16
N HIS A 261 -16.79 22.15 -20.02
CA HIS A 261 -17.70 21.16 -19.42
C HIS A 261 -17.83 19.89 -20.25
N THR A 262 -17.95 20.00 -21.58
CA THR A 262 -17.99 18.87 -22.49
C THR A 262 -16.71 18.04 -22.36
N LEU A 263 -15.56 18.71 -22.36
CA LEU A 263 -14.28 18.03 -22.20
C LEU A 263 -14.12 17.38 -20.83
N ARG A 264 -14.59 18.03 -19.75
CA ARG A 264 -14.56 17.47 -18.40
C ARG A 264 -15.29 16.13 -18.33
N VAL A 265 -16.50 16.08 -18.90
CA VAL A 265 -17.29 14.84 -18.98
C VAL A 265 -16.57 13.78 -19.80
N GLU A 266 -15.97 14.17 -20.93
CA GLU A 266 -15.19 13.26 -21.78
C GLU A 266 -13.98 12.67 -21.06
N LEU A 267 -13.27 13.51 -20.31
CA LEU A 267 -12.09 13.16 -19.55
C LEU A 267 -12.42 12.23 -18.38
N ASP A 268 -13.50 12.49 -17.64
CA ASP A 268 -13.99 11.60 -16.58
C ASP A 268 -14.33 10.22 -17.13
N ALA A 269 -15.03 10.15 -18.27
CA ALA A 269 -15.36 8.87 -18.87
C ALA A 269 -14.13 8.11 -19.39
N GLN A 270 -13.15 8.80 -19.99
CA GLN A 270 -11.90 8.16 -20.41
C GLN A 270 -11.09 7.62 -19.21
N ILE A 271 -11.08 8.34 -18.09
CA ILE A 271 -10.42 7.88 -16.85
C ILE A 271 -11.12 6.64 -16.29
N GLU A 272 -12.45 6.61 -16.30
CA GLU A 272 -13.26 5.48 -15.81
C GLU A 272 -13.36 4.31 -16.81
N GLY A 273 -12.85 4.48 -18.04
CA GLY A 273 -12.93 3.48 -19.10
C GLY A 273 -14.33 3.31 -19.70
N ARG A 274 -15.19 4.33 -19.61
CA ARG A 274 -16.52 4.36 -20.25
C ARG A 274 -16.41 5.03 -21.62
N GLU A 275 -16.99 4.40 -22.63
CA GLU A 275 -17.15 5.03 -23.94
C GLU A 275 -18.39 5.93 -23.91
N LEU A 276 -18.21 7.24 -23.99
CA LEU A 276 -19.33 8.18 -24.06
C LEU A 276 -19.88 8.23 -25.49
N THR A 277 -21.13 7.84 -25.64
CA THR A 277 -21.95 8.26 -26.77
C THR A 277 -22.58 9.60 -26.38
N ILE A 278 -21.99 10.71 -26.80
CA ILE A 278 -22.61 12.03 -26.67
C ILE A 278 -23.68 12.10 -27.77
N PRO A 279 -24.99 12.21 -27.46
CA PRO A 279 -25.99 12.46 -28.48
C PRO A 279 -25.71 13.80 -29.12
N GLU A 280 -25.61 13.85 -30.44
CA GLU A 280 -25.60 15.12 -31.18
C GLU A 280 -26.90 15.85 -30.84
N PHE A 281 -26.79 16.97 -30.10
CA PHE A 281 -27.91 17.89 -29.98
C PHE A 281 -28.01 18.61 -31.32
N GLU A 282 -28.98 18.20 -32.14
CA GLU A 282 -29.39 19.00 -33.30
C GLU A 282 -29.85 20.38 -32.78
N ASP A 283 -29.22 21.43 -33.28
CA ASP A 283 -29.63 22.82 -33.03
C ASP A 283 -31.08 22.99 -33.49
N ASP A 284 -32.01 23.05 -32.54
CA ASP A 284 -33.44 23.29 -32.81
C ASP A 284 -33.67 24.78 -33.12
N ASN A 285 -33.10 25.22 -34.24
CA ASN A 285 -33.40 26.50 -34.88
C ASN A 285 -34.44 26.27 -35.98
N ASN A 286 -35.70 26.06 -35.58
CA ASN A 286 -36.84 26.50 -36.38
C ASN A 286 -38.13 26.57 -35.54
N ALA A 287 -38.30 27.72 -34.89
CA ALA A 287 -39.60 28.15 -34.42
C ALA A 287 -40.39 28.73 -35.61
N GLU A 288 -41.31 27.96 -36.21
CA GLU A 288 -42.51 28.51 -36.85
C GLU A 288 -43.74 27.61 -36.59
N SER A 289 -44.63 28.17 -35.76
CA SER A 289 -46.09 28.07 -35.73
C SER A 289 -46.81 27.17 -36.76
N GLU A 290 -47.67 26.25 -36.31
CA GLU A 290 -49.14 26.40 -36.37
C GLU A 290 -49.84 25.21 -35.68
N GLY A 291 -50.99 25.48 -35.09
CA GLY A 291 -51.58 24.69 -34.02
C GLY A 291 -52.41 23.48 -34.44
N ASN A 292 -52.73 22.66 -33.44
CA ASN A 292 -54.07 22.10 -33.31
C ASN A 292 -54.35 21.69 -31.86
N GLU A 293 -55.33 22.36 -31.27
CA GLU A 293 -56.00 21.96 -30.04
C GLU A 293 -56.70 20.61 -30.24
N THR A 294 -56.52 19.67 -29.32
CA THR A 294 -57.64 18.91 -28.71
C THR A 294 -57.14 18.21 -27.44
N ASP A 295 -57.45 18.83 -26.31
CA ASP A 295 -58.21 18.29 -25.17
C ASP A 295 -57.90 16.86 -24.70
N TRP A 296 -57.37 16.72 -23.46
CA TRP A 296 -57.83 15.76 -22.43
C TRP A 296 -57.16 16.12 -21.07
N LEU A 297 -57.86 16.92 -20.26
CA LEU A 297 -57.60 17.05 -18.81
C LEU A 297 -58.68 16.28 -18.03
N ALA A 298 -58.31 15.16 -17.42
CA ALA A 298 -58.83 14.56 -16.19
C ALA A 298 -58.18 13.15 -16.09
N GLY A 299 -57.29 12.82 -15.15
CA GLY A 299 -57.40 13.02 -13.72
C GLY A 299 -58.15 11.83 -13.11
N SER A 300 -57.44 10.78 -12.69
CA SER A 300 -57.59 10.12 -11.37
C SER A 300 -56.80 8.81 -11.29
N GLU A 301 -56.20 8.66 -10.13
CA GLU A 301 -55.35 7.60 -9.58
C GLU A 301 -55.91 6.18 -9.74
N LEU A 302 -55.02 5.16 -9.69
CA LEU A 302 -55.26 3.87 -9.04
C LEU A 302 -53.93 3.09 -8.87
N ASN A 303 -53.65 2.70 -7.62
CA ASN A 303 -52.71 1.67 -7.17
C ASN A 303 -53.54 0.36 -6.95
N PRO A 304 -52.99 -0.78 -6.47
CA PRO A 304 -51.84 -1.61 -6.88
C PRO A 304 -52.26 -3.09 -7.20
N GLU A 305 -51.27 -3.96 -7.46
CA GLU A 305 -51.28 -5.45 -7.45
C GLU A 305 -52.17 -6.22 -8.45
N ILE A 306 -51.60 -7.21 -9.15
CA ILE A 306 -52.02 -8.63 -9.18
C ILE A 306 -51.17 -9.46 -10.17
N THR A 307 -51.01 -10.70 -9.74
CA THR A 307 -50.32 -11.89 -10.25
C THR A 307 -50.77 -12.47 -11.61
N CYS A 308 -49.87 -13.34 -12.07
CA CYS A 308 -49.77 -14.31 -13.18
C CYS A 308 -51.00 -15.05 -13.78
N ASN A 309 -50.71 -15.61 -14.98
CA ASN A 309 -51.31 -16.71 -15.78
C ASN A 309 -52.35 -16.27 -16.84
N GLU A 310 -52.43 -16.82 -18.07
CA GLU A 310 -52.22 -18.17 -18.61
C GLU A 310 -51.91 -18.17 -20.13
N SER A 311 -51.34 -19.27 -20.65
CA SER A 311 -51.70 -19.98 -21.90
C SER A 311 -50.80 -21.21 -22.00
N GLY A 312 -51.18 -22.45 -22.31
CA GLY A 312 -52.42 -23.11 -22.73
C GLY A 312 -51.99 -24.50 -23.24
N SER A 313 -52.68 -25.56 -22.80
CA SER A 313 -52.34 -26.99 -22.91
C SER A 313 -52.55 -27.62 -24.32
N VAL A 314 -51.94 -28.78 -24.62
CA VAL A 314 -52.59 -30.08 -24.92
C VAL A 314 -51.54 -31.23 -25.11
N GLU A 315 -51.83 -32.34 -24.43
CA GLU A 315 -51.31 -33.73 -24.26
C GLU A 315 -51.09 -34.65 -25.51
N PRO A 316 -50.81 -35.99 -25.40
CA PRO A 316 -49.96 -36.79 -24.47
C PRO A 316 -49.12 -37.94 -25.11
N ASP A 317 -48.11 -38.39 -24.35
CA ASP A 317 -47.66 -39.77 -24.00
C ASP A 317 -47.40 -40.88 -25.06
N SER A 318 -46.16 -41.44 -25.08
CA SER A 318 -45.82 -42.80 -24.59
C SER A 318 -44.58 -43.49 -25.25
N LEU A 319 -43.87 -44.26 -24.41
CA LEU A 319 -42.99 -45.45 -24.63
C LEU A 319 -41.44 -45.34 -24.60
N GLU A 320 -40.90 -45.71 -23.43
CA GLU A 320 -39.79 -46.64 -23.08
C GLU A 320 -38.64 -46.94 -24.07
N THR A 321 -37.37 -46.90 -23.60
CA THR A 321 -36.51 -48.08 -23.29
C THR A 321 -35.02 -47.70 -23.08
N GLN A 322 -34.47 -48.14 -21.93
CA GLN A 322 -33.11 -48.56 -21.51
C GLN A 322 -31.88 -48.34 -22.43
N ALA A 323 -30.74 -47.91 -21.83
CA ALA A 323 -29.44 -48.62 -21.89
C ALA A 323 -28.33 -47.93 -21.03
N GLU A 324 -27.43 -48.76 -20.50
CA GLU A 324 -26.39 -48.54 -19.49
C GLU A 324 -25.06 -47.89 -19.98
N LEU A 325 -24.22 -47.52 -18.99
CA LEU A 325 -22.78 -47.16 -19.03
C LEU A 325 -21.88 -48.17 -19.79
N PRO A 326 -20.66 -47.80 -20.25
CA PRO A 326 -19.42 -48.03 -19.47
C PRO A 326 -18.31 -46.95 -19.68
N ALA A 327 -17.54 -46.51 -18.66
CA ALA A 327 -16.35 -47.07 -17.99
C ALA A 327 -15.00 -46.47 -18.47
N GLU A 328 -14.10 -46.34 -17.49
CA GLU A 328 -12.86 -45.57 -17.39
C GLU A 328 -11.66 -46.10 -18.22
N ILE A 329 -10.69 -45.21 -18.48
CA ILE A 329 -9.27 -45.57 -18.68
C ILE A 329 -8.40 -44.71 -17.76
N HIS A 330 -7.59 -45.41 -16.96
CA HIS A 330 -6.58 -44.92 -16.04
C HIS A 330 -5.23 -44.87 -16.78
N ASP A 331 -4.44 -43.81 -16.60
CA ASP A 331 -3.00 -43.88 -16.86
C ASP A 331 -2.19 -42.99 -15.91
N GLN A 332 -1.08 -43.53 -15.43
CA GLN A 332 -0.25 -43.06 -14.32
C GLN A 332 0.87 -42.13 -14.78
N GLN A 333 1.31 -41.19 -13.93
CA GLN A 333 2.68 -40.64 -13.94
C GLN A 333 3.05 -40.01 -12.57
N PRO A 334 4.34 -39.77 -12.25
CA PRO A 334 4.99 -40.23 -11.01
C PRO A 334 5.33 -39.09 -10.03
N GLY A 335 5.67 -39.48 -8.79
CA GLY A 335 5.80 -38.61 -7.62
C GLY A 335 6.95 -37.60 -7.59
N ILE A 336 6.72 -36.56 -6.77
CA ILE A 336 7.67 -35.53 -6.31
C ILE A 336 7.75 -35.65 -4.78
N PRO A 337 8.94 -35.61 -4.15
CA PRO A 337 9.07 -35.73 -2.69
C PRO A 337 8.67 -34.43 -1.97
N PRO A 338 8.19 -34.48 -0.71
CA PRO A 338 7.79 -33.28 0.02
C PRO A 338 9.00 -32.55 0.63
N GLU A 339 9.03 -31.23 0.50
CA GLU A 339 9.84 -30.32 1.34
C GLU A 339 9.11 -30.04 2.67
N PRO A 340 9.83 -29.69 3.76
CA PRO A 340 9.29 -29.75 5.12
C PRO A 340 8.47 -28.50 5.47
N GLU A 341 7.22 -28.71 5.88
CA GLU A 341 6.40 -27.69 6.54
C GLU A 341 6.90 -27.48 7.98
N LEU A 342 7.30 -26.25 8.29
CA LEU A 342 7.39 -25.75 9.66
C LEU A 342 6.00 -25.26 10.07
N GLU A 343 5.12 -26.18 10.49
CA GLU A 343 3.90 -25.85 11.22
C GLU A 343 4.22 -25.69 12.72
N SER A 344 4.19 -24.46 13.22
CA SER A 344 3.99 -24.21 14.65
C SER A 344 2.51 -24.38 14.96
N GLU A 345 2.11 -25.51 15.58
CA GLU A 345 0.72 -25.69 16.03
C GLU A 345 0.30 -24.58 17.04
N PRO A 346 -0.93 -24.06 16.94
CA PRO A 346 -1.45 -23.08 17.90
C PRO A 346 -1.75 -23.72 19.26
N ASP A 347 -1.73 -22.88 20.29
CA ASP A 347 -1.91 -23.21 21.71
C ASP A 347 -3.10 -24.17 21.97
N PRO A 348 -2.93 -25.26 22.74
CA PRO A 348 -3.99 -26.24 23.06
C PRO A 348 -5.22 -25.65 23.77
N THR A 349 -5.13 -24.42 24.26
CA THR A 349 -6.26 -23.65 24.78
C THR A 349 -7.26 -23.26 23.68
N ILE A 350 -6.76 -23.01 22.45
CA ILE A 350 -7.56 -22.64 21.28
C ILE A 350 -8.32 -23.85 20.76
N LYS A 351 -7.69 -25.04 20.76
CA LYS A 351 -8.32 -26.30 20.31
C LYS A 351 -9.55 -26.67 21.15
N ARG A 352 -9.53 -26.43 22.46
CA ARG A 352 -10.67 -26.72 23.35
C ARG A 352 -11.89 -25.81 23.16
N LEU A 353 -11.73 -24.67 22.51
CA LEU A 353 -12.84 -23.77 22.16
C LEU A 353 -13.50 -24.13 20.82
N LEU A 354 -12.94 -25.08 20.07
CA LEU A 354 -13.40 -25.45 18.71
C LEU A 354 -14.43 -26.58 18.70
N ASP A 355 -14.62 -27.32 19.81
CA ASP A 355 -15.48 -28.51 19.83
C ASP A 355 -16.96 -28.25 20.18
N ASP A 356 -17.37 -27.00 20.48
CA ASP A 356 -18.74 -26.67 20.88
C ASP A 356 -19.53 -25.98 19.75
N GLU A 357 -19.80 -26.73 18.67
CA GLU A 357 -20.82 -26.37 17.68
C GLU A 357 -22.20 -26.85 18.13
N GLN A 358 -22.90 -26.00 18.90
CA GLN A 358 -24.36 -26.01 18.99
C GLN A 358 -24.92 -24.58 18.82
N PRO A 359 -25.93 -24.37 17.95
CA PRO A 359 -26.56 -23.07 17.77
C PRO A 359 -27.67 -22.86 18.82
N GLY A 360 -27.39 -22.07 19.86
CA GLY A 360 -28.40 -21.55 20.78
C GLY A 360 -27.97 -21.56 22.25
N SER A 361 -28.05 -20.40 22.91
CA SER A 361 -27.83 -20.13 24.34
C SER A 361 -26.38 -19.85 24.82
N GLY A 362 -25.56 -19.17 24.02
CA GLY A 362 -24.35 -18.54 24.57
C GLY A 362 -24.73 -17.35 25.47
N ASP A 363 -24.27 -17.34 26.72
CA ASP A 363 -24.25 -16.11 27.52
C ASP A 363 -23.36 -15.06 26.84
N ILE A 364 -23.54 -13.77 27.17
CA ILE A 364 -22.76 -12.67 26.55
C ILE A 364 -21.25 -12.95 26.65
N LYS A 365 -20.80 -13.59 27.73
CA LYS A 365 -19.40 -13.94 27.93
C LYS A 365 -18.91 -14.95 26.87
N SER A 366 -19.65 -16.02 26.61
CA SER A 366 -19.28 -17.00 25.58
C SER A 366 -19.33 -16.41 24.18
N LEU A 367 -20.32 -15.54 23.90
CA LEU A 367 -20.41 -14.83 22.62
C LEU A 367 -19.22 -13.88 22.41
N ARG A 368 -18.79 -13.16 23.45
CA ARG A 368 -17.58 -12.30 23.42
C ARG A 368 -16.29 -13.11 23.21
N ALA A 369 -16.21 -14.31 23.77
CA ALA A 369 -15.07 -15.18 23.51
C ALA A 369 -15.07 -15.66 22.04
N ARG A 370 -16.25 -15.98 21.49
CA ARG A 370 -16.41 -16.39 20.10
C ARG A 370 -16.04 -15.28 19.11
N THR A 371 -16.50 -14.05 19.32
CA THR A 371 -16.15 -12.89 18.48
C THR A 371 -14.65 -12.64 18.50
N TRP A 372 -13.99 -12.70 19.67
CA TRP A 372 -12.53 -12.62 19.76
C TRP A 372 -11.85 -13.70 18.91
N THR A 373 -12.23 -14.97 19.06
CA THR A 373 -11.64 -16.08 18.29
C THR A 373 -11.83 -15.90 16.78
N LEU A 374 -13.01 -15.44 16.34
CA LEU A 374 -13.29 -15.16 14.93
C LEU A 374 -12.44 -13.99 14.41
N ALA A 375 -12.41 -12.88 15.16
CA ALA A 375 -11.63 -11.69 14.81
C ALA A 375 -10.12 -11.98 14.75
N ALA A 376 -9.58 -12.70 15.74
CA ALA A 376 -8.17 -13.06 15.79
C ALA A 376 -7.78 -13.98 14.62
N ARG A 377 -8.60 -14.98 14.27
CA ARG A 377 -8.34 -15.85 13.10
C ARG A 377 -8.41 -15.09 11.79
N LEU A 378 -9.38 -14.20 11.62
CA LEU A 378 -9.52 -13.38 10.42
C LEU A 378 -8.33 -12.42 10.27
N ALA A 379 -7.94 -11.77 11.36
CA ALA A 379 -6.78 -10.88 11.39
C ALA A 379 -5.48 -11.62 11.14
N GLN A 380 -5.27 -12.80 11.74
CA GLN A 380 -4.06 -13.59 11.56
C GLN A 380 -3.83 -13.98 10.11
N ARG A 381 -4.88 -14.45 9.43
CA ARG A 381 -4.80 -14.86 8.02
C ARG A 381 -4.56 -13.68 7.06
N ASN A 382 -4.85 -12.47 7.51
CA ASN A 382 -4.68 -11.24 6.74
C ASN A 382 -3.51 -10.36 7.25
N GLY A 383 -2.63 -10.89 8.10
CA GLY A 383 -1.44 -10.16 8.58
C GLY A 383 -1.73 -9.01 9.56
N LEU A 384 -2.89 -9.02 10.21
CA LEU A 384 -3.36 -7.98 11.16
C LEU A 384 -3.37 -8.45 12.63
N SER A 385 -2.73 -9.59 12.95
CA SER A 385 -2.74 -10.19 14.29
C SER A 385 -2.41 -9.19 15.40
N ASP A 386 -1.38 -8.36 15.19
CA ASP A 386 -0.85 -7.44 16.20
C ASP A 386 -1.81 -6.29 16.51
N LEU A 387 -2.82 -6.08 15.65
CA LEU A 387 -3.81 -5.04 15.82
C LEU A 387 -5.03 -5.51 16.63
N VAL A 388 -5.27 -6.81 16.78
CA VAL A 388 -6.47 -7.30 17.48
C VAL A 388 -6.11 -7.77 18.88
N GLU A 389 -6.75 -7.20 19.89
CA GLU A 389 -6.58 -7.59 21.29
C GLU A 389 -7.89 -8.03 21.95
N PRO A 390 -7.83 -9.00 22.89
CA PRO A 390 -9.01 -9.41 23.63
C PRO A 390 -9.43 -8.31 24.61
N LEU A 391 -10.73 -7.98 24.62
CA LEU A 391 -11.31 -7.00 25.53
C LEU A 391 -12.22 -7.71 26.53
N SER A 392 -11.76 -7.82 27.77
CA SER A 392 -12.48 -8.55 28.80
C SER A 392 -13.64 -7.72 29.38
N GLY A 393 -14.85 -8.28 29.31
CA GLY A 393 -16.02 -7.75 30.03
C GLY A 393 -16.68 -6.51 29.42
N ARG A 394 -16.07 -5.88 28.40
CA ARG A 394 -16.59 -4.69 27.71
C ARG A 394 -16.70 -4.91 26.21
N GLY A 395 -17.54 -4.10 25.58
CA GLY A 395 -17.83 -4.13 24.16
C GLY A 395 -18.22 -5.52 23.70
N LEU A 396 -17.61 -5.92 22.57
CA LEU A 396 -17.94 -7.13 21.84
C LEU A 396 -16.90 -8.24 22.06
N GLY A 397 -15.96 -8.08 22.98
CA GLY A 397 -14.98 -9.12 23.35
C GLY A 397 -13.57 -8.94 22.77
N PHE A 398 -13.40 -8.00 21.84
CA PHE A 398 -12.11 -7.62 21.28
C PHE A 398 -12.07 -6.13 20.91
N ILE A 399 -10.87 -5.61 20.66
CA ILE A 399 -10.62 -4.25 20.23
C ILE A 399 -9.51 -4.21 19.17
N LEU A 400 -9.50 -3.15 18.36
CA LEU A 400 -8.36 -2.84 17.49
C LEU A 400 -7.43 -1.84 18.18
N ARG A 401 -6.15 -2.19 18.31
CA ARG A 401 -5.13 -1.35 18.95
C ARG A 401 -4.75 -0.13 18.13
N ASP A 402 -4.78 -0.27 16.80
CA ASP A 402 -4.44 0.80 15.87
C ASP A 402 -4.92 0.49 14.44
N VAL A 403 -4.61 1.40 13.51
CA VAL A 403 -4.72 1.22 12.06
C VAL A 403 -3.61 0.30 11.50
N PRO A 404 -3.78 -0.32 10.30
CA PRO A 404 -2.68 -1.02 9.63
C PRO A 404 -1.50 -0.08 9.36
N ASP A 405 -0.28 -0.63 9.38
CA ASP A 405 0.93 0.16 9.14
C ASP A 405 0.83 0.89 7.79
N PRO A 406 0.92 2.23 7.76
CA PRO A 406 0.87 3.01 6.51
C PRO A 406 1.92 2.57 5.49
N ALA A 407 3.05 2.00 5.92
CA ALA A 407 4.07 1.45 5.03
C ALA A 407 3.57 0.27 4.18
N LEU A 408 2.53 -0.46 4.64
CA LEU A 408 1.89 -1.51 3.85
C LEU A 408 1.34 -0.97 2.54
N ALA A 409 0.93 0.30 2.51
CA ALA A 409 0.46 0.92 1.29
C ALA A 409 1.53 0.87 0.20
N ASP A 410 2.79 1.09 0.54
CA ASP A 410 3.91 1.06 -0.41
C ASP A 410 4.43 -0.36 -0.70
N GLN A 411 4.16 -1.34 0.17
CA GLN A 411 4.70 -2.70 0.03
C GLN A 411 3.77 -3.65 -0.72
N LEU A 412 2.46 -3.44 -0.61
CA LEU A 412 1.44 -4.31 -1.17
C LEU A 412 0.92 -3.81 -2.52
N ASP A 413 0.46 -4.74 -3.35
CA ASP A 413 -0.33 -4.39 -4.52
C ASP A 413 -1.72 -3.86 -4.13
N ASP A 414 -2.40 -3.25 -5.09
CA ASP A 414 -3.70 -2.63 -4.81
C ASP A 414 -4.73 -3.64 -4.32
N ASP A 415 -4.63 -4.89 -4.77
CA ASP A 415 -5.55 -5.97 -4.46
C ASP A 415 -5.40 -6.46 -3.01
N SER A 416 -4.16 -6.72 -2.59
CA SER A 416 -3.84 -7.15 -1.22
C SER A 416 -4.06 -6.02 -0.23
N LEU A 417 -3.68 -4.79 -0.58
CA LEU A 417 -3.91 -3.63 0.27
C LEU A 417 -5.41 -3.33 0.43
N SER A 418 -6.19 -3.47 -0.65
CA SER A 418 -7.65 -3.42 -0.62
C SER A 418 -8.21 -4.46 0.34
N GLN A 419 -7.81 -5.73 0.22
CA GLN A 419 -8.27 -6.80 1.09
C GLN A 419 -7.97 -6.52 2.57
N ILE A 420 -6.72 -6.17 2.90
CA ILE A 420 -6.31 -5.87 4.27
C ILE A 420 -7.10 -4.68 4.83
N SER A 421 -7.23 -3.61 4.04
CA SER A 421 -7.98 -2.42 4.47
C SER A 421 -9.45 -2.77 4.71
N MET A 422 -10.08 -3.53 3.82
CA MET A 422 -11.48 -3.95 3.99
C MET A 422 -11.67 -4.87 5.19
N VAL A 423 -10.78 -5.83 5.42
CA VAL A 423 -10.82 -6.70 6.61
C VAL A 423 -10.69 -5.86 7.89
N TRP A 424 -9.73 -4.93 7.93
CA TRP A 424 -9.58 -4.02 9.07
C TRP A 424 -10.86 -3.20 9.31
N TRP A 425 -11.47 -2.64 8.27
CA TRP A 425 -12.71 -1.89 8.38
C TRP A 425 -13.90 -2.73 8.90
N GLN A 426 -14.01 -3.99 8.47
CA GLN A 426 -15.03 -4.90 9.00
C GLN A 426 -14.78 -5.26 10.47
N LEU A 427 -13.51 -5.48 10.85
CA LEU A 427 -13.14 -5.70 12.24
C LEU A 427 -13.42 -4.46 13.10
N ALA A 428 -13.11 -3.26 12.60
CA ALA A 428 -13.35 -2.00 13.29
C ALA A 428 -14.85 -1.76 13.51
N ALA A 429 -15.68 -2.08 12.51
CA ALA A 429 -17.13 -2.03 12.62
C ALA A 429 -17.66 -3.03 13.67
N CYS A 430 -17.17 -4.28 13.63
CA CYS A 430 -17.59 -5.32 14.58
C CYS A 430 -17.10 -5.06 16.02
N ALA A 431 -16.01 -4.32 16.19
CA ALA A 431 -15.51 -3.84 17.49
C ALA A 431 -16.12 -2.49 17.91
N GLU A 432 -16.98 -1.88 17.07
CA GLU A 432 -17.61 -0.58 17.28
C GLU A 432 -16.63 0.58 17.53
N MET A 433 -15.46 0.55 16.90
CA MET A 433 -14.36 1.49 17.16
C MET A 433 -14.75 2.97 16.98
N THR A 434 -15.73 3.25 16.13
CA THR A 434 -16.20 4.61 15.80
C THR A 434 -17.56 4.97 16.42
N VAL A 435 -18.18 4.04 17.15
CA VAL A 435 -19.54 4.23 17.71
C VAL A 435 -19.56 4.08 19.23
N ALA A 436 -18.63 3.33 19.81
CA ALA A 436 -18.58 3.17 21.26
C ALA A 436 -18.12 4.46 21.98
N PRO A 437 -18.35 4.56 23.31
CA PRO A 437 -17.91 5.73 24.09
C PRO A 437 -16.40 5.97 23.96
N VAL A 438 -16.05 7.15 23.44
CA VAL A 438 -14.67 7.51 23.09
C VAL A 438 -13.75 7.43 24.31
N GLU A 439 -14.24 7.82 25.49
CA GLU A 439 -13.46 7.82 26.74
C GLU A 439 -13.00 6.40 27.12
N ILE A 440 -13.82 5.40 26.80
CA ILE A 440 -13.54 3.99 27.13
C ILE A 440 -12.55 3.41 26.12
N ILE A 441 -12.76 3.67 24.83
CA ILE A 441 -11.87 3.20 23.76
C ILE A 441 -10.49 3.85 23.94
N VAL A 442 -10.40 5.17 24.03
CA VAL A 442 -9.14 5.91 24.12
C VAL A 442 -8.30 5.48 25.32
N ALA A 443 -8.95 5.16 26.45
CA ALA A 443 -8.25 4.67 27.65
C ALA A 443 -7.60 3.29 27.45
N THR A 444 -8.07 2.51 26.47
CA THR A 444 -7.52 1.19 26.14
C THR A 444 -6.48 1.22 25.02
N LEU A 445 -6.38 2.32 24.27
CA LEU A 445 -5.45 2.44 23.14
C LEU A 445 -4.08 3.02 23.54
N PRO A 446 -2.98 2.58 22.89
CA PRO A 446 -1.65 3.17 23.07
C PRO A 446 -1.64 4.68 22.81
N VAL A 447 -0.79 5.43 23.52
CA VAL A 447 -0.70 6.90 23.37
C VAL A 447 -0.29 7.31 21.95
N GLU A 448 0.60 6.53 21.34
CA GLU A 448 1.13 6.79 19.99
C GLU A 448 0.20 6.32 18.86
N SER A 449 -0.99 5.80 19.20
CA SER A 449 -1.90 5.24 18.19
C SER A 449 -2.53 6.32 17.33
N VAL A 450 -2.47 6.14 16.02
CA VAL A 450 -3.14 6.99 15.03
C VAL A 450 -4.65 6.90 15.22
N LEU A 451 -5.19 5.70 15.46
CA LEU A 451 -6.60 5.48 15.76
C LEU A 451 -7.04 6.25 17.03
N ARG A 452 -6.21 6.22 18.08
CA ARG A 452 -6.48 6.99 19.30
C ARG A 452 -6.54 8.48 19.02
N GLN A 453 -5.54 9.01 18.30
CA GLN A 453 -5.48 10.43 17.94
C GLN A 453 -6.71 10.84 17.13
N ALA A 454 -7.11 10.04 16.13
CA ALA A 454 -8.30 10.28 15.31
C ALA A 454 -9.57 10.38 16.16
N LEU A 455 -9.74 9.46 17.12
CA LEU A 455 -10.91 9.42 17.99
C LEU A 455 -10.94 10.57 19.01
N GLU A 456 -9.80 10.89 19.65
CA GLU A 456 -9.69 12.01 20.60
C GLU A 456 -9.99 13.37 19.92
N GLN A 457 -9.50 13.54 18.69
CA GLN A 457 -9.63 14.80 17.93
C GLN A 457 -10.92 14.85 17.08
N GLN A 458 -11.68 13.75 17.02
CA GLN A 458 -12.82 13.58 16.11
C GLN A 458 -12.45 13.84 14.64
N ASP A 459 -11.21 13.49 14.27
CA ASP A 459 -10.67 13.69 12.93
C ASP A 459 -10.86 12.42 12.08
N ALA A 460 -11.99 12.38 11.37
CA ALA A 460 -12.26 11.31 10.42
C ALA A 460 -11.27 11.32 9.23
N GLY A 461 -10.76 12.49 8.85
CA GLY A 461 -9.82 12.63 7.73
C GLY A 461 -8.50 11.94 8.01
N LEU A 462 -7.97 12.09 9.24
CA LEU A 462 -6.76 11.39 9.68
C LEU A 462 -6.92 9.87 9.54
N LEU A 463 -8.07 9.32 9.96
CA LEU A 463 -8.33 7.88 9.88
C LEU A 463 -8.51 7.38 8.43
N PHE A 464 -9.19 8.15 7.57
CA PHE A 464 -9.34 7.83 6.14
C PHE A 464 -8.04 7.99 5.33
N ASN A 465 -7.14 8.87 5.76
CA ASN A 465 -5.82 9.01 5.16
C ASN A 465 -4.87 7.88 5.57
N SER A 466 -5.07 7.31 6.76
CA SER A 466 -4.22 6.22 7.29
C SER A 466 -4.66 4.82 6.85
N VAL A 467 -5.97 4.60 6.61
CA VAL A 467 -6.49 3.32 6.10
C VAL A 467 -7.15 3.55 4.77
N TRP A 468 -6.70 2.85 3.73
CA TRP A 468 -7.28 3.02 2.40
C TRP A 468 -8.76 2.65 2.39
N THR A 469 -9.62 3.66 2.30
CA THR A 469 -11.04 3.48 2.03
C THR A 469 -11.28 3.44 0.54
N LEU A 470 -11.82 2.32 0.07
CA LEU A 470 -12.41 2.22 -1.25
C LEU A 470 -13.72 3.00 -1.31
N ASP A 471 -14.07 3.41 -2.51
CA ASP A 471 -15.40 3.93 -2.80
C ASP A 471 -16.47 2.90 -2.35
N PRO A 472 -17.54 3.33 -1.64
CA PRO A 472 -18.56 2.42 -1.12
C PRO A 472 -19.22 1.51 -2.18
N GLY A 473 -19.30 1.97 -3.44
CA GLY A 473 -19.82 1.17 -4.55
C GLY A 473 -18.88 0.01 -4.94
N HIS A 474 -17.60 0.12 -4.62
CA HIS A 474 -16.57 -0.87 -4.92
C HIS A 474 -16.29 -1.83 -3.75
N THR A 475 -16.67 -1.45 -2.52
CA THR A 475 -16.45 -2.24 -1.30
C THR A 475 -17.03 -3.65 -1.39
N GLY A 476 -18.28 -3.79 -1.84
CA GLY A 476 -18.96 -5.10 -1.92
C GLY A 476 -18.30 -6.05 -2.91
N TYR A 477 -18.02 -5.57 -4.13
CA TYR A 477 -17.36 -6.37 -5.16
C TYR A 477 -15.95 -6.82 -4.74
N GLN A 478 -15.18 -5.93 -4.11
CA GLN A 478 -13.82 -6.25 -3.65
C GLN A 478 -13.84 -7.26 -2.51
N LEU A 479 -14.70 -7.07 -1.51
CA LEU A 479 -14.77 -7.95 -0.35
C LEU A 479 -15.38 -9.31 -0.69
N TRP A 480 -16.56 -9.36 -1.33
CA TRP A 480 -17.30 -10.61 -1.54
C TRP A 480 -16.65 -11.53 -2.57
N ARG A 481 -15.96 -10.98 -3.56
CA ARG A 481 -15.34 -11.77 -4.63
C ARG A 481 -13.96 -12.30 -4.24
N ARG A 482 -13.20 -11.56 -3.44
CA ARG A 482 -11.77 -11.84 -3.20
C ARG A 482 -11.46 -12.47 -1.86
N LEU A 483 -12.31 -12.25 -0.86
CA LEU A 483 -12.10 -12.86 0.45
C LEU A 483 -12.23 -14.38 0.34
N GLY A 484 -11.22 -15.12 0.80
CA GLY A 484 -11.21 -16.58 0.71
C GLY A 484 -12.35 -17.22 1.50
N GLU A 485 -12.80 -18.42 1.11
CA GLU A 485 -13.95 -19.12 1.70
C GLU A 485 -13.92 -19.19 3.24
N GLN A 486 -12.75 -19.47 3.82
CA GLN A 486 -12.60 -19.55 5.27
C GLN A 486 -12.71 -18.17 5.94
N ASP A 487 -12.15 -17.12 5.33
CA ASP A 487 -12.23 -15.74 5.82
C ASP A 487 -13.67 -15.23 5.70
N TRP A 488 -14.35 -15.55 4.60
CA TRP A 488 -15.76 -15.24 4.37
C TRP A 488 -16.68 -15.89 5.40
N SER A 489 -16.49 -17.19 5.66
CA SER A 489 -17.26 -17.92 6.68
C SER A 489 -17.06 -17.35 8.08
N ASP A 490 -15.82 -17.02 8.44
CA ASP A 490 -15.51 -16.41 9.73
C ASP A 490 -16.09 -14.99 9.85
N LEU A 491 -16.06 -14.20 8.78
CA LEU A 491 -16.66 -12.86 8.75
C LEU A 491 -18.19 -12.92 8.93
N LEU A 492 -18.89 -13.82 8.21
CA LEU A 492 -20.33 -14.00 8.38
C LEU A 492 -20.69 -14.48 9.79
N SER A 493 -19.88 -15.39 10.34
CA SER A 493 -20.04 -15.87 11.72
C SER A 493 -19.80 -14.75 12.73
N LEU A 494 -18.82 -13.87 12.48
CA LEU A 494 -18.53 -12.72 13.32
C LEU A 494 -19.71 -11.74 13.32
N MET A 495 -20.23 -11.38 12.14
CA MET A 495 -21.39 -10.50 11.99
C MET A 495 -22.66 -11.10 12.63
N SER A 496 -22.87 -12.42 12.49
CA SER A 496 -23.98 -13.12 13.14
C SER A 496 -23.85 -13.08 14.66
N THR A 497 -22.65 -13.32 15.19
CA THR A 497 -22.38 -13.29 16.64
C THR A 497 -22.50 -11.86 17.19
N TYR A 498 -22.04 -10.85 16.46
CA TYR A 498 -22.25 -9.43 16.79
C TYR A 498 -23.74 -9.14 17.01
N ARG A 499 -24.59 -9.49 16.04
CA ARG A 499 -26.05 -9.28 16.16
C ARG A 499 -26.66 -10.01 17.35
N GLN A 500 -26.21 -11.24 17.63
CA GLN A 500 -26.67 -12.01 18.79
C GLN A 500 -26.31 -11.33 20.12
N ILE A 501 -25.10 -10.79 20.26
CA ILE A 501 -24.68 -10.05 21.45
C ILE A 501 -25.59 -8.84 21.66
N HIS A 502 -25.86 -8.05 20.61
CA HIS A 502 -26.74 -6.88 20.72
C HIS A 502 -28.17 -7.25 21.12
N HIS A 503 -28.78 -8.25 20.48
CA HIS A 503 -30.12 -8.71 20.83
C HIS A 503 -30.20 -9.23 22.27
N LEU A 504 -29.18 -9.95 22.74
CA LEU A 504 -29.14 -10.46 24.10
C LEU A 504 -28.92 -9.34 25.13
N ALA A 505 -28.06 -8.37 24.81
CA ALA A 505 -27.81 -7.21 25.64
C ALA A 505 -29.07 -6.34 25.78
N GLU A 506 -29.78 -6.08 24.68
CA GLU A 506 -31.03 -5.32 24.67
C GLU A 506 -32.12 -6.02 25.49
N SER A 507 -32.34 -7.31 25.26
CA SER A 507 -33.34 -8.10 26.01
C SER A 507 -33.02 -8.29 27.49
N SER A 508 -31.73 -8.22 27.86
CA SER A 508 -31.26 -8.37 29.25
C SER A 508 -31.00 -7.02 29.95
N GLY A 509 -31.16 -5.90 29.25
CA GLY A 509 -30.86 -4.56 29.77
C GLY A 509 -29.37 -4.32 30.07
N ILE A 510 -28.46 -5.06 29.42
CA ILE A 510 -27.02 -4.95 29.63
C ILE A 510 -26.47 -3.86 28.71
N ARG A 511 -25.69 -2.94 29.27
CA ARG A 511 -24.95 -1.95 28.48
C ARG A 511 -23.58 -2.53 28.16
N LEU A 512 -23.31 -2.76 26.87
CA LEU A 512 -22.14 -3.53 26.42
C LEU A 512 -20.81 -2.89 26.81
N TRP A 513 -20.75 -1.56 26.89
CA TRP A 513 -19.53 -0.80 27.13
C TRP A 513 -19.34 -0.32 28.57
N GLU A 514 -20.30 -0.56 29.47
CA GLU A 514 -20.24 -0.11 30.88
C GLU A 514 -19.61 -1.14 31.84
#